data_AF-H0Q4H8-F1
#
_entry.id   AF-H0Q4H8-F1
#
_cell.length_a   1.000
_cell.length_b   1.000
_cell.length_c   1.000
_cell.angle_alpha   90.00
_cell.angle_beta   90.00
_cell.angle_gamma   90.00
#
_symmetry.space_group_name_H-M   'P 1'
#
loop_
_entity.id
_entity.type
_entity.pdbx_description
1 polymer ?
#
loop_
_entity_poly.entity_id
_entity_poly.type
_entity_poly.pdbx_seq_one_letter_code
_entity_poly.pdbx_strand_id
1 'polypeptide(L)'
;MAKWIEKAKLKPEDFLFPSRLHDSPHVSTRQYARIVAQWVTAASLDPAAYGTHSMRRTKATLIYKRTKNLRAVQLPLGHSQLESTVRYLGIEVDDALEISEQIKI
;
A
#
# COMPACT_ATOMS: atom_id res chain seq x y z
N MET A 1 -16.09 -3.28 -6.83
CA MET A 1 -16.28 -4.48 -5.98
C MET A 1 -17.58 -5.21 -6.29
N ALA A 2 -18.75 -4.55 -6.33
CA ALA A 2 -20.03 -5.20 -6.66
C ALA A 2 -19.99 -6.08 -7.94
N LYS A 3 -19.47 -5.54 -9.05
CA LYS A 3 -19.30 -6.31 -10.31
C LYS A 3 -18.45 -7.58 -10.17
N TRP A 4 -17.46 -7.57 -9.27
CA TRP A 4 -16.61 -8.74 -9.03
C TRP A 4 -17.37 -9.79 -8.20
N ILE A 5 -18.03 -9.36 -7.13
CA ILE A 5 -18.84 -10.23 -6.26
C ILE A 5 -19.91 -10.96 -7.09
N GLU A 6 -20.59 -10.23 -7.98
CA GLU A 6 -21.59 -10.80 -8.90
C GLU A 6 -20.95 -11.82 -9.86
N LYS A 7 -19.87 -11.44 -10.54
CA LYS A 7 -19.18 -12.31 -11.51
C LYS A 7 -18.61 -13.58 -10.86
N ALA A 8 -18.04 -13.46 -9.66
CA ALA A 8 -17.46 -14.56 -8.91
C ALA A 8 -18.51 -15.35 -8.10
N LYS A 9 -19.78 -14.90 -8.10
CA LYS A 9 -20.90 -15.51 -7.37
C LYS A 9 -20.62 -15.72 -5.88
N LEU A 10 -19.99 -14.72 -5.25
CA LEU A 10 -19.59 -14.79 -3.85
C LEU A 10 -20.79 -14.55 -2.93
N LYS A 11 -20.85 -15.35 -1.85
CA LYS A 11 -21.73 -15.15 -0.71
C LYS A 11 -21.09 -14.21 0.33
N PRO A 12 -21.86 -13.65 1.27
CA PRO A 12 -21.31 -12.78 2.32
C PRO A 12 -20.23 -13.45 3.18
N GLU A 13 -20.34 -14.75 3.42
CA GLU A 13 -19.36 -15.54 4.17
C GLU A 13 -18.10 -15.91 3.38
N ASP A 14 -18.09 -15.72 2.05
CA ASP A 14 -16.95 -16.09 1.21
C ASP A 14 -15.81 -15.08 1.31
N PHE A 15 -14.59 -15.56 1.11
CA PHE A 15 -13.45 -14.67 0.92
C PHE A 15 -13.61 -13.86 -0.37
N LEU A 16 -13.37 -12.55 -0.27
CA LEU A 16 -13.51 -11.62 -1.39
C LEU A 16 -12.62 -11.97 -2.60
N PHE A 17 -11.49 -12.60 -2.34
CA PHE A 17 -10.56 -13.13 -3.34
C PHE A 17 -10.29 -14.61 -3.04
N PRO A 18 -11.14 -15.52 -3.55
CA PRO A 18 -10.96 -16.96 -3.32
C PRO A 18 -9.71 -17.47 -4.03
N SER A 19 -9.11 -18.54 -3.50
CA SER A 19 -8.02 -19.23 -4.20
C SER A 19 -8.55 -19.99 -5.41
N ARG A 20 -7.65 -20.30 -6.34
CA ARG A 20 -7.90 -21.27 -7.43
C ARG A 20 -7.50 -22.69 -7.04
N LEU A 21 -6.79 -22.86 -5.93
CA LEU A 21 -6.37 -24.14 -5.38
C LEU A 21 -7.42 -24.62 -4.38
N HIS A 22 -7.80 -25.89 -4.45
CA HIS A 22 -8.85 -26.47 -3.61
C HIS A 22 -8.48 -26.44 -2.11
N ASP A 23 -7.19 -26.62 -1.79
CA ASP A 23 -6.71 -26.70 -0.40
C ASP A 23 -6.49 -25.34 0.28
N SER A 24 -6.80 -24.22 -0.39
CA SER A 24 -6.63 -22.89 0.18
C SER A 24 -7.90 -22.07 0.03
N PRO A 25 -8.47 -21.51 1.11
CA PRO A 25 -9.75 -20.83 1.03
C PRO A 25 -9.66 -19.43 0.39
N HIS A 26 -8.49 -18.80 0.36
CA HIS A 26 -8.29 -17.47 -0.21
C HIS A 26 -6.95 -17.33 -0.93
N VAL A 27 -6.79 -16.24 -1.69
CA VAL A 27 -5.52 -15.93 -2.36
C VAL A 27 -4.37 -15.95 -1.35
N SER A 28 -3.32 -16.72 -1.68
CA SER A 28 -2.12 -16.76 -0.85
C SER A 28 -1.27 -15.51 -1.06
N THR A 29 -0.40 -15.21 -0.10
CA THR A 29 0.58 -14.10 -0.22
C THR A 29 1.47 -14.25 -1.45
N ARG A 30 1.89 -15.48 -1.77
CA ARG A 30 2.67 -15.79 -2.97
C ARG A 30 1.87 -15.51 -4.25
N GLN A 31 0.61 -15.91 -4.30
CA GLN A 31 -0.23 -15.67 -5.47
C GLN A 31 -0.50 -14.18 -5.65
N TYR A 32 -0.72 -13.44 -4.56
CA TYR A 32 -0.84 -11.98 -4.60
C TYR A 32 0.43 -11.33 -5.16
N ALA A 33 1.61 -11.72 -4.68
CA ALA A 33 2.88 -11.22 -5.21
C ALA A 33 3.07 -11.53 -6.70
N ARG A 34 2.67 -12.72 -7.16
CA ARG A 34 2.71 -13.09 -8.60
C ARG A 34 1.78 -12.22 -9.44
N ILE A 35 0.56 -11.96 -8.98
CA ILE A 35 -0.39 -11.09 -9.68
C ILE A 35 0.19 -9.68 -9.83
N VAL A 36 0.74 -9.12 -8.75
CA VAL A 36 1.38 -7.80 -8.79
C VAL A 36 2.59 -7.79 -9.73
N ALA A 37 3.46 -8.80 -9.67
CA ALA A 37 4.61 -8.90 -10.57
C ALA A 37 4.17 -8.91 -12.05
N GLN A 38 3.09 -9.64 -12.39
CA GLN A 38 2.53 -9.64 -13.75
C GLN A 38 2.06 -8.25 -14.19
N TRP A 39 1.39 -7.50 -13.31
CA TRP A 39 0.96 -6.13 -13.62
C TRP A 39 2.14 -5.17 -13.79
N VAL A 40 3.16 -5.30 -12.95
CA VAL A 40 4.40 -4.51 -13.03
C VAL A 40 5.10 -4.76 -14.36
N THR A 41 5.27 -6.02 -14.75
CA THR A 41 5.84 -6.39 -16.06
C THR A 41 5.00 -5.85 -17.21
N ALA A 42 3.67 -5.96 -17.14
CA ALA A 42 2.77 -5.44 -18.17
C ALA A 42 2.83 -3.91 -18.32
N ALA A 43 3.21 -3.21 -17.25
CA ALA A 43 3.48 -1.77 -17.25
C ALA A 43 4.92 -1.42 -17.67
N SER A 44 5.72 -2.40 -18.14
CA SER A 44 7.14 -2.24 -18.49
C SER A 44 8.03 -1.73 -17.34
N LEU A 45 7.66 -2.09 -16.11
CA LEU A 45 8.44 -1.80 -14.90
C LEU A 45 9.19 -3.05 -14.43
N ASP A 46 10.25 -2.86 -13.64
CA ASP A 46 11.05 -3.95 -13.08
C ASP A 46 10.34 -4.65 -11.89
N PRO A 47 9.96 -5.94 -12.01
CA PRO A 47 9.32 -6.69 -10.92
C PRO A 47 10.20 -6.92 -9.69
N ALA A 48 11.53 -6.79 -9.81
CA ALA A 48 12.42 -6.86 -8.67
C ALA A 48 12.37 -5.58 -7.81
N ALA A 49 12.15 -4.42 -8.46
CA ALA A 49 12.02 -3.13 -7.79
C ALA A 49 10.59 -2.86 -7.28
N TYR A 50 9.56 -3.38 -7.96
CA TYR A 50 8.16 -3.09 -7.64
C TYR A 50 7.38 -4.35 -7.23
N GLY A 51 6.89 -4.35 -5.98
CA GLY A 51 6.08 -5.42 -5.42
C GLY A 51 5.00 -4.89 -4.46
N THR A 52 4.37 -5.80 -3.74
CA THR A 52 3.23 -5.47 -2.85
C THR A 52 3.59 -4.44 -1.79
N HIS A 53 4.82 -4.48 -1.26
CA HIS A 53 5.29 -3.53 -0.27
C HIS A 53 5.65 -2.17 -0.87
N SER A 54 6.24 -2.13 -2.07
CA SER A 54 6.55 -0.86 -2.72
C SER A 54 5.28 -0.08 -3.05
N MET A 55 4.23 -0.77 -3.53
CA MET A 55 2.91 -0.16 -3.75
C MET A 55 2.33 0.47 -2.46
N ARG A 56 2.44 -0.22 -1.33
CA ARG A 56 2.00 0.31 -0.03
C ARG A 56 2.78 1.58 0.34
N ARG A 57 4.11 1.57 0.15
CA ARG A 57 4.99 2.73 0.42
C ARG A 57 4.64 3.90 -0.48
N THR A 58 4.48 3.69 -1.79
CA THR A 58 4.22 4.77 -2.76
C THR A 58 3.00 5.61 -2.39
N LYS A 59 1.88 4.97 -2.03
CA LYS A 59 0.67 5.71 -1.63
C LYS A 59 0.90 6.54 -0.37
N ALA A 60 1.56 5.99 0.64
CA ALA A 60 1.89 6.69 1.87
C ALA A 60 2.79 7.91 1.62
N THR A 61 3.84 7.75 0.82
CA THR A 61 4.76 8.83 0.43
C THR A 61 4.02 9.93 -0.35
N LEU A 62 3.13 9.59 -1.28
CA LEU A 62 2.36 10.58 -2.04
C LEU A 62 1.40 11.39 -1.15
N ILE A 63 0.72 10.74 -0.19
CA ILE A 63 -0.13 11.44 0.79
C ILE A 63 0.72 12.42 1.60
N TYR A 64 1.87 11.98 2.11
CA TYR A 64 2.75 12.86 2.88
C TYR A 64 3.26 14.04 2.05
N LYS A 65 3.75 13.80 0.82
CA LYS A 65 4.26 14.87 -0.05
C LYS A 65 3.20 15.93 -0.35
N ARG A 66 1.93 15.53 -0.52
CA ARG A 66 0.84 16.46 -0.84
C ARG A 66 0.27 17.20 0.36
N THR A 67 0.23 16.55 1.52
CA THR A 67 -0.49 17.07 2.70
C THR A 67 0.43 17.53 3.82
N LYS A 68 1.68 17.04 3.83
CA LYS A 68 2.63 17.12 4.95
C LYS A 68 2.04 16.69 6.30
N ASN A 69 0.97 15.88 6.29
CA ASN A 69 0.24 15.46 7.47
C ASN A 69 0.54 14.00 7.81
N LEU A 70 1.28 13.77 8.89
CA LEU A 70 1.66 12.43 9.35
C LEU A 70 0.47 11.59 9.80
N ARG A 71 -0.58 12.18 10.39
CA ARG A 71 -1.78 11.43 10.80
C ARG A 71 -2.59 10.94 9.61
N ALA A 72 -2.66 11.73 8.53
CA ALA A 72 -3.30 11.33 7.28
C ALA A 72 -2.62 10.11 6.63
N VAL A 73 -1.33 9.88 6.92
CA VAL A 73 -0.58 8.70 6.46
C VAL A 73 -0.68 7.54 7.44
N GLN A 74 -0.62 7.83 8.74
CA GLN A 74 -0.62 6.82 9.79
C GLN A 74 -1.91 6.00 9.83
N LEU A 75 -3.08 6.66 9.72
CA LEU A 75 -4.37 5.98 9.81
C LEU A 75 -4.53 4.89 8.73
N PRO A 76 -4.30 5.16 7.42
CA PRO A 76 -4.34 4.12 6.40
C PRO A 76 -3.26 3.04 6.53
N LEU A 77 -2.11 3.36 7.15
CA LEU A 77 -1.07 2.37 7.41
C LEU A 77 -1.37 1.49 8.62
N GLY A 78 -2.31 1.88 9.49
CA GLY A 78 -2.63 1.16 10.72
C GLY A 78 -1.50 1.16 11.74
N HIS A 79 -0.60 2.14 11.71
CA HIS A 79 0.45 2.27 12.71
C HIS A 79 -0.12 2.82 14.01
N SER A 80 0.14 2.16 15.15
CA SER A 80 -0.29 2.64 16.47
C SER A 80 0.45 3.91 16.88
N GLN A 81 1.75 4.01 16.56
CA GLN A 81 2.62 5.12 16.93
C GLN A 81 2.99 5.99 15.72
N LEU A 82 3.15 7.30 15.96
CA LEU A 82 3.62 8.24 14.92
C LEU A 82 5.06 7.96 14.51
N GLU A 83 5.91 7.60 15.47
CA GLU A 83 7.32 7.24 15.26
C GLU A 83 7.48 6.14 14.22
N SER A 84 6.61 5.12 14.23
CA SER A 84 6.61 4.07 13.21
C SER A 84 6.33 4.63 11.81
N THR A 85 5.50 5.68 11.69
CA THR A 85 5.19 6.33 10.42
C THR A 85 6.32 7.22 9.94
N VAL A 86 6.96 7.96 10.84
CA VAL A 86 8.17 8.76 10.55
C VAL A 86 9.28 7.85 10.02
N ARG A 87 9.59 6.76 10.75
CA ARG A 87 10.57 5.76 10.32
C ARG A 87 10.20 5.09 9.00
N TYR A 88 8.92 4.76 8.79
CA TYR A 88 8.44 4.13 7.56
C TYR A 88 8.57 5.02 6.33
N LEU A 89 8.33 6.32 6.49
CA LEU A 89 8.48 7.31 5.43
C LEU A 89 9.96 7.69 5.21
N GLY A 90 10.84 7.42 6.17
CA GLY A 90 12.25 7.82 6.11
C GLY A 90 12.41 9.33 6.26
N ILE A 91 11.54 9.96 7.05
CA ILE A 91 11.61 11.40 7.35
C ILE A 91 12.76 11.58 8.34
N GLU A 92 13.86 12.18 7.89
CA GLU A 92 14.98 12.57 8.73
C GLU A 92 14.82 14.00 9.26
N VAL A 93 15.72 14.43 10.15
CA VAL A 93 15.73 15.79 10.72
C VAL A 93 15.82 16.88 9.63
N ASP A 94 16.43 16.58 8.48
CA ASP A 94 16.56 17.50 7.34
C ASP A 94 15.21 17.91 6.72
N ASP A 95 14.20 17.04 6.76
CA ASP A 95 12.84 17.39 6.30
C ASP A 95 12.17 18.42 7.23
N ALA A 96 12.56 18.49 8.50
CA ALA A 96 12.05 19.47 9.45
C ALA A 96 12.64 20.86 9.22
N LEU A 97 13.90 20.94 8.77
CA LEU A 97 14.55 22.18 8.37
C LEU A 97 13.88 22.78 7.13
N GLU A 98 13.61 21.98 6.10
CA GLU A 98 12.90 22.43 4.89
C GLU A 98 11.49 22.96 5.22
N ILE A 99 10.76 22.29 6.13
CA ILE A 99 9.45 22.75 6.60
C ILE A 99 9.57 24.07 7.39
N SER A 100 10.60 24.19 8.24
CA SER A 100 10.85 25.41 9.02
C SER A 100 11.18 26.61 8.14
N GLU A 101 11.92 26.42 7.05
CA GLU A 101 12.29 27.50 6.12
C GLU A 101 11.08 28.05 5.33
N GLN A 102 10.06 27.20 5.10
CA GLN A 102 8.83 27.60 4.42
C GLN A 102 7.87 28.39 5.31
N ILE A 103 7.97 28.24 6.64
CA ILE A 103 7.19 29.03 7.60
C ILE A 103 7.93 30.35 7.84
N LYS A 104 7.64 31.35 7.01
CA LYS A 104 8.00 32.73 7.31
C LYS A 104 6.93 33.33 8.23
N ILE A 105 7.33 33.71 9.44
CA ILE A 105 6.56 34.59 10.33
C ILE A 105 6.75 36.03 9.86
#